data_AF-A0A3E0J4N8-F1
#
_entry.id   AF-A0A3E0J4N8-F1
#
_cell.length_a   1.000
_cell.length_b   1.000
_cell.length_c   1.000
_cell.angle_alpha   90.00
_cell.angle_beta   90.00
_cell.angle_gamma   90.00
#
_symmetry.space_group_name_H-M   'P 1'
#
loop_
_entity.id
_entity.type
_entity.pdbx_description
1 polymer ?
#
loop_
_entity_poly.entity_id
_entity_poly.type
_entity_poly.pdbx_seq_one_letter_code
_entity_poly.pdbx_strand_id
1 'polypeptide(L)'
;MPEVSANVSRRLNKMNDRSRALYLSYINYLEKSGKSKGTINVYSNKVLNFLELLPRDQLIHKLSFSQVEDFIGIAETESSYNGRVYVMGSFIDFLVNHENISLKINVEKVRSLVFSTREVRKSTQGGAVPLSIEQVVLIRETYKRNQDYKRLFTFEMIYRHAAKWNQLAKCTNKNYDSNTKEFRIGKNKKLRIDNYIASLIEKAPSIINSPVRPGHRYRLNDMGELLGRVVRWIDIDDTHDKHFVSCPRCQGEVELQADNWVLMSIDENETKWLVCKSCVQKGVDNA
;
A
#
# COMPACT_ATOMS: atom_id res chain seq x y z
N MET A 1 -22.44 19.30 -25.18
CA MET A 1 -21.89 18.24 -24.31
C MET A 1 -20.40 18.48 -24.20
N PRO A 2 -19.77 18.31 -23.02
CA PRO A 2 -18.34 18.54 -22.86
C PRO A 2 -17.56 17.65 -23.84
N GLU A 3 -16.51 18.18 -24.48
CA GLU A 3 -15.62 17.36 -25.31
C GLU A 3 -14.80 16.43 -24.40
N VAL A 4 -15.14 15.14 -24.45
CA VAL A 4 -14.49 14.11 -23.66
C VAL A 4 -13.51 13.35 -24.55
N SER A 5 -12.26 13.21 -24.09
CA SER A 5 -11.24 12.46 -24.85
C SER A 5 -11.69 11.01 -25.13
N ALA A 6 -11.26 10.45 -26.26
CA ALA A 6 -11.63 9.09 -26.68
C ALA A 6 -11.36 8.02 -25.60
N ASN A 7 -10.27 8.17 -24.82
CA ASN A 7 -9.96 7.26 -23.71
C ASN A 7 -10.98 7.36 -22.58
N VAL A 8 -11.44 8.56 -22.23
CA VAL A 8 -12.46 8.76 -21.20
C VAL A 8 -13.81 8.23 -21.68
N SER A 9 -14.19 8.48 -22.93
CA SER A 9 -15.43 7.92 -23.51
C SER A 9 -15.45 6.39 -23.43
N ARG A 10 -14.33 5.72 -23.74
CA ARG A 10 -14.18 4.26 -23.60
C ARG A 10 -14.35 3.79 -22.15
N ARG A 11 -13.87 4.56 -21.17
CA ARG A 11 -14.01 4.24 -19.74
C ARG A 11 -15.46 4.40 -19.28
N LEU A 12 -16.11 5.48 -19.67
CA LEU A 12 -17.52 5.76 -19.36
C LEU A 12 -18.48 4.70 -19.93
N ASN A 13 -18.15 4.12 -21.08
CA ASN A 13 -18.96 3.04 -21.68
C ASN A 13 -18.92 1.73 -20.88
N LYS A 14 -17.94 1.56 -19.98
CA LYS A 14 -17.84 0.39 -19.08
C LYS A 14 -18.58 0.57 -17.75
N MET A 15 -19.05 1.79 -17.49
CA MET A 15 -19.77 2.16 -16.27
C MET A 15 -21.27 2.05 -16.47
N ASN A 16 -22.02 1.95 -15.38
CA ASN A 16 -23.48 2.07 -15.42
C ASN A 16 -23.89 3.51 -15.82
N ASP A 17 -25.11 3.66 -16.32
CA ASP A 17 -25.59 4.95 -16.84
C ASP A 17 -25.68 6.02 -15.76
N ARG A 18 -25.94 5.64 -14.51
CA ARG A 18 -26.00 6.57 -13.38
C ARG A 18 -24.66 7.22 -13.08
N SER A 19 -23.59 6.43 -12.99
CA SER A 19 -22.24 6.92 -12.74
C SER A 19 -21.73 7.74 -13.93
N ARG A 20 -22.12 7.36 -15.16
CA ARG A 20 -21.84 8.16 -16.36
C ARG A 20 -22.53 9.53 -16.29
N ALA A 21 -23.82 9.57 -15.93
CA ALA A 21 -24.58 10.80 -15.80
C ALA A 21 -24.01 11.71 -14.69
N LEU A 22 -23.67 11.15 -13.53
CA LEU A 22 -23.03 11.89 -12.43
C LEU A 22 -21.69 12.49 -12.84
N TYR A 23 -20.87 11.75 -13.58
CA TYR A 23 -19.59 12.24 -14.09
C TYR A 23 -19.78 13.44 -15.04
N LEU A 24 -20.71 13.34 -15.99
CA LEU A 24 -20.99 14.41 -16.95
C LEU A 24 -21.60 15.65 -16.25
N SER A 25 -22.52 15.44 -15.29
CA SER A 25 -23.08 16.54 -14.51
C SER A 25 -22.01 17.25 -13.69
N TYR A 26 -21.08 16.50 -13.09
CA TYR A 26 -19.97 17.09 -12.35
C TYR A 26 -19.03 17.91 -13.22
N ILE A 27 -18.72 17.49 -14.46
CA ILE A 27 -17.94 18.32 -15.39
C ILE A 27 -18.66 19.65 -15.65
N ASN A 28 -19.94 19.59 -15.99
CA ASN A 28 -20.76 20.78 -16.26
C ASN A 28 -20.79 21.71 -15.03
N TYR A 29 -20.88 21.16 -13.82
CA TYR A 29 -20.77 21.91 -12.59
C TYR A 29 -19.42 22.64 -12.47
N LEU A 30 -18.30 21.96 -12.76
CA LEU A 30 -16.97 22.58 -12.69
C LEU A 30 -16.78 23.68 -13.74
N GLU A 31 -17.31 23.49 -14.96
CA GLU A 31 -17.31 24.49 -16.03
C GLU A 31 -18.11 25.73 -15.61
N LYS A 32 -19.33 25.55 -15.10
CA LYS A 32 -20.19 26.64 -14.60
C LYS A 32 -19.61 27.35 -13.39
N SER A 33 -18.82 26.63 -12.57
CA SER A 33 -18.11 27.19 -11.42
C SER A 33 -16.85 27.99 -11.81
N GLY A 34 -16.60 28.20 -13.10
CA GLY A 34 -15.47 29.00 -13.59
C GLY A 34 -14.10 28.37 -13.37
N LYS A 35 -14.02 27.04 -13.19
CA LYS A 35 -12.73 26.36 -13.00
C LYS A 35 -11.93 26.36 -14.29
N SER A 36 -10.61 26.48 -14.17
CA SER A 36 -9.71 26.39 -15.33
C SER A 36 -9.79 25.01 -15.99
N LYS A 37 -9.51 24.91 -17.30
CA LYS A 37 -9.45 23.63 -18.03
C LYS A 37 -8.52 22.61 -17.36
N GLY A 38 -7.37 23.07 -16.85
CA GLY A 38 -6.44 22.22 -16.12
C GLY A 38 -7.05 21.65 -14.83
N THR A 39 -7.71 22.50 -14.05
CA THR A 39 -8.42 22.08 -12.82
C THR A 39 -9.55 21.10 -13.14
N ILE A 40 -10.37 21.38 -14.16
CA ILE A 40 -11.46 20.50 -14.60
C ILE A 40 -10.91 19.12 -14.95
N ASN A 41 -9.85 19.05 -15.74
CA ASN A 41 -9.20 17.79 -16.11
C ASN A 41 -8.67 17.02 -14.89
N VAL A 42 -8.06 17.70 -13.92
CA VAL A 42 -7.55 17.05 -12.70
C VAL A 42 -8.69 16.49 -11.85
N TYR A 43 -9.76 17.28 -11.68
CA TYR A 43 -10.90 16.96 -10.82
C TYR A 43 -11.73 15.83 -11.44
N SER A 44 -12.09 15.98 -12.71
CA SER A 44 -12.89 14.99 -13.43
C SER A 44 -12.17 13.64 -13.50
N ASN A 45 -10.88 13.60 -13.82
CA ASN A 45 -10.13 12.33 -13.85
C ASN A 45 -10.09 11.63 -12.48
N LYS A 46 -9.94 12.38 -11.39
CA LYS A 46 -9.98 11.80 -10.03
C LYS A 46 -11.37 11.28 -9.68
N VAL A 47 -12.44 11.99 -10.01
CA VAL A 47 -13.82 11.51 -9.82
C VAL A 47 -14.11 10.29 -10.68
N LEU A 48 -13.65 10.25 -11.92
CA LEU A 48 -13.77 9.06 -12.78
C LEU A 48 -13.10 7.84 -12.14
N ASN A 49 -11.87 7.99 -11.68
CA ASN A 49 -11.15 6.91 -10.97
C ASN A 49 -11.90 6.45 -9.72
N PHE A 50 -12.53 7.37 -8.99
CA PHE A 50 -13.32 7.03 -7.81
C PHE A 50 -14.57 6.24 -8.17
N LEU A 51 -15.35 6.70 -9.16
CA LEU A 51 -16.58 6.04 -9.58
C LEU A 51 -16.33 4.65 -10.18
N GLU A 52 -15.17 4.42 -10.80
CA GLU A 52 -14.76 3.10 -11.30
C GLU A 52 -14.45 2.08 -10.20
N LEU A 53 -14.17 2.54 -8.97
CA LEU A 53 -13.88 1.68 -7.82
C LEU A 53 -15.14 1.27 -7.05
N LEU A 54 -16.28 1.91 -7.32
CA LEU A 54 -17.55 1.55 -6.69
C LEU A 54 -18.11 0.27 -7.33
N PRO A 55 -18.75 -0.62 -6.55
CA PRO A 55 -19.56 -1.71 -7.10
C PRO A 55 -20.57 -1.19 -8.12
N ARG A 56 -20.78 -1.95 -9.20
CA ARG A 56 -21.64 -1.54 -10.33
C ARG A 56 -23.08 -1.24 -9.94
N ASP A 57 -23.57 -1.83 -8.87
CA ASP A 57 -24.92 -1.71 -8.33
C ASP A 57 -24.99 -0.73 -7.14
N GLN A 58 -23.87 -0.13 -6.73
CA GLN A 58 -23.87 0.80 -5.60
C GLN A 58 -24.65 2.07 -5.93
N LEU A 59 -25.65 2.35 -5.09
CA LEU A 59 -26.39 3.60 -5.10
C LEU A 59 -25.54 4.70 -4.43
N ILE A 60 -25.41 5.86 -5.08
CA ILE A 60 -24.55 6.95 -4.60
C ILE A 60 -24.97 7.47 -3.20
N HIS A 61 -26.28 7.44 -2.86
CA HIS A 61 -26.76 7.83 -1.52
C HIS A 61 -26.31 6.87 -0.40
N LYS A 62 -25.85 5.66 -0.77
CA LYS A 62 -25.25 4.68 0.15
C LYS A 62 -23.74 4.83 0.24
N LEU A 63 -23.15 5.86 -0.34
CA LEU A 63 -21.72 6.09 -0.25
C LEU A 63 -21.32 6.28 1.22
N SER A 64 -20.30 5.54 1.65
CA SER A 64 -19.78 5.61 3.03
C SER A 64 -18.48 6.39 3.09
N PHE A 65 -18.20 6.99 4.25
CA PHE A 65 -16.95 7.70 4.50
C PHE A 65 -15.72 6.80 4.29
N SER A 66 -15.79 5.53 4.72
CA SER A 66 -14.71 4.55 4.53
C SER A 66 -14.33 4.37 3.06
N GLN A 67 -15.28 4.41 2.12
CA GLN A 67 -14.99 4.27 0.70
C GLN A 67 -14.28 5.50 0.13
N VAL A 68 -14.63 6.68 0.64
CA VAL A 68 -13.95 7.94 0.29
C VAL A 68 -12.52 7.93 0.85
N GLU A 69 -12.35 7.55 2.11
CA GLU A 69 -11.03 7.38 2.74
C GLU A 69 -10.16 6.37 2.00
N ASP A 70 -10.71 5.22 1.63
CA ASP A 70 -9.99 4.20 0.88
C ASP A 70 -9.48 4.74 -0.45
N PHE A 71 -10.29 5.55 -1.15
CA PHE A 71 -9.88 6.18 -2.40
C PHE A 71 -8.81 7.27 -2.21
N ILE A 72 -8.96 8.12 -1.21
CA ILE A 72 -7.98 9.16 -0.88
C ILE A 72 -6.64 8.51 -0.53
N GLY A 73 -6.69 7.46 0.29
CA GLY A 73 -5.53 6.72 0.74
C GLY A 73 -4.73 6.02 -0.38
N ILE A 74 -5.26 5.92 -1.61
CA ILE A 74 -4.48 5.43 -2.77
C ILE A 74 -3.32 6.37 -3.14
N ALA A 75 -3.34 7.63 -2.70
CA ALA A 75 -2.23 8.54 -2.95
C ALA A 75 -0.92 8.05 -2.29
N GLU A 76 0.01 7.57 -3.12
CA GLU A 76 1.12 8.41 -3.60
C GLU A 76 1.95 9.13 -2.53
N THR A 77 1.66 10.41 -2.43
CA THR A 77 2.38 11.43 -1.69
C THR A 77 1.37 12.28 -0.95
N GLU A 78 1.78 12.99 0.08
CA GLU A 78 0.94 13.91 0.85
C GLU A 78 0.30 14.97 -0.06
N SER A 79 1.03 15.43 -1.09
CA SER A 79 0.51 16.36 -2.10
C SER A 79 -0.61 15.70 -2.95
N SER A 80 -0.40 14.46 -3.40
CA SER A 80 -1.42 13.70 -4.12
C SER A 80 -2.62 13.36 -3.24
N TYR A 81 -2.38 13.10 -1.94
CA TYR A 81 -3.38 12.83 -0.92
C TYR A 81 -4.26 14.05 -0.73
N ASN A 82 -3.66 15.21 -0.45
CA ASN A 82 -4.36 16.49 -0.37
C ASN A 82 -5.14 16.78 -1.65
N GLY A 83 -4.53 16.54 -2.82
CA GLY A 83 -5.21 16.67 -4.10
C GLY A 83 -6.46 15.77 -4.23
N ARG A 84 -6.45 14.56 -3.66
CA ARG A 84 -7.64 13.70 -3.61
C ARG A 84 -8.65 14.19 -2.58
N VAL A 85 -8.21 14.63 -1.39
CA VAL A 85 -9.08 15.21 -0.36
C VAL A 85 -9.86 16.40 -0.94
N TYR A 86 -9.18 17.35 -1.58
CA TYR A 86 -9.83 18.52 -2.17
C TYR A 86 -10.84 18.16 -3.25
N VAL A 87 -10.52 17.20 -4.12
CA VAL A 87 -11.44 16.77 -5.17
C VAL A 87 -12.63 16.01 -4.61
N MET A 88 -12.43 15.13 -3.62
CA MET A 88 -13.53 14.42 -2.97
C MET A 88 -14.42 15.36 -2.16
N GLY A 89 -13.84 16.35 -1.47
CA GLY A 89 -14.60 17.43 -0.83
C GLY A 89 -15.49 18.15 -1.85
N SER A 90 -14.90 18.63 -2.95
CA SER A 90 -15.63 19.30 -4.03
C SER A 90 -16.72 18.43 -4.68
N PHE A 91 -16.48 17.12 -4.81
CA PHE A 91 -17.45 16.20 -5.39
C PHE A 91 -18.61 15.92 -4.42
N ILE A 92 -18.33 15.76 -3.13
CA ILE A 92 -19.36 15.58 -2.10
C ILE A 92 -20.21 16.84 -1.99
N ASP A 93 -19.61 18.03 -1.99
CA ASP A 93 -20.35 19.30 -2.02
C ASP A 93 -21.27 19.41 -3.23
N PHE A 94 -20.80 18.97 -4.40
CA PHE A 94 -21.62 18.89 -5.60
C PHE A 94 -22.81 17.95 -5.40
N LEU A 95 -22.56 16.73 -4.91
CA LEU A 95 -23.64 15.75 -4.68
C LEU A 95 -24.70 16.26 -3.69
N VAL A 96 -24.26 16.88 -2.59
CA VAL A 96 -25.17 17.35 -1.54
C VAL A 96 -25.88 18.64 -1.95
N ASN A 97 -25.15 19.65 -2.41
CA ASN A 97 -25.69 21.01 -2.59
C ASN A 97 -26.24 21.26 -4.00
N HIS A 98 -25.78 20.53 -5.03
CA HIS A 98 -26.24 20.74 -6.41
C HIS A 98 -27.15 19.62 -6.91
N GLU A 99 -26.84 18.37 -6.59
CA GLU A 99 -27.67 17.21 -6.95
C GLU A 99 -28.72 16.87 -5.88
N ASN A 100 -28.73 17.58 -4.74
CA ASN A 100 -29.65 17.35 -3.61
C ASN A 100 -29.65 15.89 -3.10
N ILE A 101 -28.50 15.22 -3.16
CA ILE A 101 -28.35 13.84 -2.70
C ILE A 101 -28.04 13.84 -1.22
N SER A 102 -28.93 13.25 -0.42
CA SER A 102 -28.67 12.99 0.99
C SER A 102 -27.55 11.94 1.14
N LEU A 103 -26.42 12.36 1.69
CA LEU A 103 -25.27 11.52 2.01
C LEU A 103 -25.08 11.47 3.52
N LYS A 104 -24.70 10.30 4.06
CA LYS A 104 -24.28 10.15 5.47
C LYS A 104 -22.84 10.62 5.73
N ILE A 105 -22.26 11.38 4.79
CA ILE A 105 -20.86 11.81 4.84
C ILE A 105 -20.84 13.30 5.17
N ASN A 106 -20.14 13.67 6.25
CA ASN A 106 -19.84 15.06 6.54
C ASN A 106 -18.66 15.51 5.68
N VAL A 107 -18.86 16.50 4.81
CA VAL A 107 -17.81 17.03 3.93
C VAL A 107 -16.64 17.64 4.73
N GLU A 108 -16.91 18.25 5.88
CA GLU A 108 -15.86 18.82 6.74
C GLU A 108 -14.95 17.73 7.31
N LYS A 109 -15.50 16.53 7.57
CA LYS A 109 -14.70 15.38 7.98
C LYS A 109 -13.76 14.89 6.87
N VAL A 110 -14.14 15.07 5.60
CA VAL A 110 -13.24 14.76 4.47
C VAL A 110 -12.17 15.84 4.37
N ARG A 111 -12.54 17.12 4.45
CA ARG A 111 -11.62 18.26 4.36
C ARG A 111 -10.60 18.28 5.50
N SER A 112 -10.94 17.77 6.68
CA SER A 112 -10.02 17.66 7.82
C SER A 112 -8.89 16.64 7.64
N LEU A 113 -8.94 15.81 6.59
CA LEU A 113 -7.89 14.82 6.30
C LEU A 113 -6.64 15.46 5.63
N VAL A 114 -6.69 16.75 5.28
CA VAL A 114 -5.57 17.43 4.60
C VAL A 114 -4.33 17.48 5.48
N PHE A 115 -3.19 17.05 4.92
CA PHE A 115 -1.87 17.31 5.50
C PHE A 115 -1.52 18.80 5.40
N SER A 116 -0.95 19.35 6.46
CA SER A 116 -0.43 20.71 6.48
C SER A 116 0.69 20.90 5.46
N THR A 117 0.89 22.14 5.00
CA THR A 117 2.00 22.48 4.08
C THR A 117 3.37 22.10 4.67
N ARG A 118 3.53 22.17 6.00
CA ARG A 118 4.75 21.77 6.69
C ARG A 118 5.02 20.26 6.56
N GLU A 119 3.98 19.44 6.71
CA GLU A 119 4.07 17.98 6.54
C GLU A 119 4.40 17.60 5.10
N VAL A 120 3.75 18.24 4.12
CA VAL A 120 4.04 18.02 2.69
C VAL A 120 5.48 18.41 2.34
N ARG A 121 5.99 19.52 2.88
CA ARG A 121 7.39 19.94 2.67
C ARG A 121 8.38 18.98 3.34
N LYS A 122 8.09 18.55 4.56
CA LYS A 122 8.94 17.59 5.29
C LYS A 122 8.99 16.24 4.57
N SER A 123 7.88 15.78 4.01
CA SER A 123 7.86 14.51 3.28
C SER A 123 8.60 14.57 1.94
N THR A 124 8.60 15.72 1.26
CA THR A 124 9.32 15.93 0.00
C THR A 124 10.81 16.20 0.19
N GLN A 125 11.24 16.75 1.34
CA GLN A 125 12.64 17.08 1.62
C GLN A 125 13.37 16.06 2.50
N GLY A 126 12.66 15.26 3.30
CA GLY A 126 13.27 14.27 4.19
C GLY A 126 13.59 12.97 3.46
N GLY A 127 14.87 12.63 3.34
CA GLY A 127 15.32 11.28 2.95
C GLY A 127 14.75 10.20 3.88
N ALA A 128 14.88 8.92 3.51
CA ALA A 128 14.40 7.83 4.36
C ALA A 128 15.09 7.88 5.73
N VAL A 129 14.35 7.49 6.77
CA VAL A 129 14.90 7.28 8.10
C VAL A 129 14.69 5.81 8.45
N PRO A 130 15.65 4.93 8.09
CA PRO A 130 15.53 3.50 8.31
C PRO A 130 15.24 3.15 9.76
N LEU A 131 14.47 2.09 9.98
CA LEU A 131 14.20 1.55 11.31
C LEU A 131 15.49 0.94 11.90
N SER A 132 15.65 1.09 13.21
CA SER A 132 16.64 0.29 13.93
C SER A 132 16.15 -1.16 14.08
N ILE A 133 17.07 -2.09 14.35
CA ILE A 133 16.67 -3.49 14.52
C ILE A 133 15.75 -3.68 15.72
N GLU A 134 15.93 -2.88 16.78
CA GLU A 134 15.06 -2.86 17.96
C GLU A 134 13.64 -2.41 17.60
N GLN A 135 13.50 -1.44 16.69
CA GLN A 135 12.20 -0.98 16.20
C GLN A 135 11.52 -2.06 15.34
N VAL A 136 12.28 -2.77 14.50
CA VAL A 136 11.78 -3.92 13.73
C VAL A 136 11.25 -5.01 14.68
N VAL A 137 12.03 -5.37 15.70
CA VAL A 137 11.64 -6.37 16.71
C VAL A 137 10.40 -5.91 17.48
N LEU A 138 10.34 -4.64 17.90
CA LEU A 138 9.19 -4.09 18.61
C LEU A 138 7.89 -4.17 17.77
N ILE A 139 7.96 -3.82 16.48
CA ILE A 139 6.82 -3.95 15.56
C ILE A 139 6.38 -5.42 15.45
N ARG A 140 7.33 -6.33 15.21
CA ARG A 140 7.07 -7.78 15.08
C ARG A 140 6.36 -8.33 16.30
N GLU A 141 6.91 -8.08 17.49
CA GLU A 141 6.37 -8.62 18.74
C GLU A 141 5.02 -8.00 19.10
N THR A 142 4.83 -6.70 18.83
CA THR A 142 3.53 -6.04 19.04
C THR A 142 2.43 -6.66 18.20
N TYR A 143 2.66 -6.87 16.90
CA TYR A 143 1.65 -7.47 16.03
C TYR A 143 1.41 -8.95 16.31
N LYS A 144 2.45 -9.71 16.68
CA LYS A 144 2.28 -11.10 17.13
C LYS A 144 1.41 -11.17 18.39
N ARG A 145 1.71 -10.34 19.40
CA ARG A 145 0.97 -10.27 20.67
C ARG A 145 -0.50 -9.91 20.45
N ASN A 146 -0.76 -8.94 19.58
CA ASN A 146 -2.12 -8.50 19.26
C ASN A 146 -2.84 -9.41 18.24
N GLN A 147 -2.19 -10.49 17.79
CA GLN A 147 -2.68 -11.39 16.73
C GLN A 147 -3.04 -10.68 15.42
N ASP A 148 -2.41 -9.53 15.14
CA ASP A 148 -2.64 -8.76 13.92
C ASP A 148 -1.75 -9.27 12.77
N TYR A 149 -2.03 -10.49 12.34
CA TYR A 149 -1.23 -11.17 11.33
C TYR A 149 -1.31 -10.50 9.96
N LYS A 150 -2.36 -9.72 9.67
CA LYS A 150 -2.47 -8.97 8.42
C LYS A 150 -1.50 -7.79 8.40
N ARG A 151 -1.37 -7.05 9.50
CA ARG A 151 -0.36 -5.98 9.61
C ARG A 151 1.05 -6.55 9.63
N LEU A 152 1.27 -7.63 10.38
CA LEU A 152 2.57 -8.33 10.39
C LEU A 152 2.96 -8.79 8.98
N PHE A 153 2.05 -9.44 8.25
CA PHE A 153 2.27 -9.84 6.86
C PHE A 153 2.63 -8.65 5.98
N THR A 154 1.89 -7.56 6.09
CA THR A 154 2.12 -6.36 5.27
C THR A 154 3.51 -5.77 5.56
N PHE A 155 3.87 -5.63 6.83
CA PHE A 155 5.18 -5.16 7.26
C PHE A 155 6.31 -6.03 6.71
N GLU A 156 6.23 -7.34 6.91
CA GLU A 156 7.30 -8.28 6.57
C GLU A 156 7.44 -8.45 5.06
N MET A 157 6.34 -8.34 4.29
CA MET A 157 6.43 -8.33 2.83
C MET A 157 7.15 -7.08 2.31
N ILE A 158 6.99 -5.94 2.95
CA ILE A 158 7.75 -4.72 2.59
C ILE A 158 9.21 -4.91 3.03
N TYR A 159 9.43 -5.24 4.30
CA TYR A 159 10.75 -5.28 4.90
C TYR A 159 11.65 -6.43 4.38
N ARG A 160 11.12 -7.64 4.17
CA ARG A 160 11.92 -8.82 3.76
C ARG A 160 11.95 -9.03 2.25
N HIS A 161 10.93 -8.53 1.54
CA HIS A 161 10.73 -8.83 0.11
C HIS A 161 10.61 -7.59 -0.78
N ALA A 162 10.91 -6.39 -0.25
CA ALA A 162 10.82 -5.11 -0.94
C ALA A 162 9.49 -4.95 -1.72
N ALA A 163 8.40 -5.49 -1.17
CA ALA A 163 7.14 -5.60 -1.88
C ALA A 163 6.48 -4.21 -1.99
N LYS A 164 6.25 -3.78 -3.23
CA LYS A 164 5.53 -2.55 -3.54
C LYS A 164 4.03 -2.73 -3.28
N TRP A 165 3.32 -1.68 -2.91
CA TRP A 165 1.88 -1.72 -2.62
C TRP A 165 1.03 -2.32 -3.74
N ASN A 166 1.35 -2.01 -5.00
CA ASN A 166 0.65 -2.57 -6.16
C ASN A 166 0.88 -4.08 -6.33
N GLN A 167 1.95 -4.63 -5.75
CA GLN A 167 2.20 -6.07 -5.66
C GLN A 167 1.44 -6.65 -4.45
N LEU A 168 1.50 -6.01 -3.29
CA LEU A 168 0.76 -6.41 -2.08
C LEU A 168 -0.76 -6.46 -2.30
N ALA A 169 -1.31 -5.53 -3.07
CA ALA A 169 -2.73 -5.54 -3.45
C ALA A 169 -3.11 -6.79 -4.27
N LYS A 170 -2.14 -7.47 -4.88
CA LYS A 170 -2.33 -8.71 -5.65
C LYS A 170 -1.96 -9.96 -4.87
N CYS A 171 -1.38 -9.83 -3.68
CA CYS A 171 -1.12 -10.93 -2.76
C CYS A 171 -2.44 -11.41 -2.12
N THR A 172 -3.21 -12.15 -2.90
CA THR A 172 -4.49 -12.73 -2.50
C THR A 172 -4.47 -14.24 -2.68
N ASN A 173 -5.39 -14.94 -2.03
CA ASN A 173 -5.50 -16.39 -2.11
C ASN A 173 -5.58 -16.91 -3.55
N LYS A 174 -6.29 -16.19 -4.44
CA LYS A 174 -6.41 -16.54 -5.87
C LYS A 174 -5.08 -16.53 -6.64
N ASN A 175 -4.09 -15.79 -6.13
CA ASN A 175 -2.81 -15.61 -6.78
C ASN A 175 -1.68 -16.35 -6.06
N TYR A 176 -1.95 -16.99 -4.92
CA TYR A 176 -0.96 -17.67 -4.12
C TYR A 176 -0.88 -19.15 -4.50
N ASP A 177 0.33 -19.64 -4.71
CA ASP A 177 0.62 -21.06 -4.87
C ASP A 177 1.44 -21.54 -3.66
N SER A 178 0.82 -22.39 -2.83
CA SER A 178 1.42 -22.92 -1.60
C SER A 178 2.58 -23.88 -1.87
N ASN A 179 2.59 -24.56 -3.02
CA ASN A 179 3.62 -25.54 -3.35
C ASN A 179 4.92 -24.83 -3.73
N THR A 180 4.82 -23.77 -4.52
CA THR A 180 5.98 -22.99 -4.96
C THR A 180 6.31 -21.83 -4.02
N LYS A 181 5.39 -21.46 -3.12
CA LYS A 181 5.48 -20.30 -2.23
C LYS A 181 5.62 -19.00 -3.04
N GLU A 182 4.78 -18.85 -4.05
CA GLU A 182 4.81 -17.71 -4.98
C GLU A 182 3.44 -17.04 -5.14
N PHE A 183 3.44 -15.72 -5.27
CA PHE A 183 2.27 -14.96 -5.75
C PHE A 183 2.41 -14.60 -7.23
N ARG A 184 1.37 -14.89 -8.03
CA ARG A 184 1.26 -14.37 -9.41
C ARG A 184 0.73 -12.93 -9.40
N ILE A 185 1.61 -11.96 -9.53
CA ILE A 185 1.31 -10.51 -9.44
C ILE A 185 1.20 -9.81 -10.81
N GLY A 186 1.33 -10.56 -11.91
CA GLY A 186 1.11 -10.10 -13.27
C GLY A 186 1.24 -11.24 -14.27
N LYS A 187 1.05 -10.95 -15.57
CA LYS A 187 1.08 -11.98 -16.63
C LYS A 187 2.37 -12.82 -16.59
N ASN A 188 3.52 -12.14 -16.42
CA ASN A 188 4.85 -12.75 -16.35
C ASN A 188 5.63 -12.31 -15.10
N LYS A 189 4.93 -11.88 -14.03
CA LYS A 189 5.56 -11.40 -12.80
C LYS A 189 5.11 -12.24 -11.63
N LYS A 190 6.09 -12.74 -10.88
CA LYS A 190 5.89 -13.51 -9.66
C LYS A 190 6.62 -12.84 -8.50
N LEU A 191 6.10 -13.04 -7.30
CA LEU A 191 6.72 -12.64 -6.05
C LEU A 191 6.90 -13.91 -5.21
N ARG A 192 8.14 -14.37 -5.09
CA ARG A 192 8.49 -15.53 -4.27
C ARG A 192 8.65 -15.08 -2.83
N ILE A 193 8.09 -15.84 -1.90
CA ILE A 193 8.17 -15.56 -0.46
C ILE A 193 8.99 -16.64 0.26
N ASP A 194 9.49 -16.29 1.43
CA ASP A 194 10.25 -17.24 2.26
C ASP A 194 9.33 -18.11 3.14
N ASN A 195 9.96 -19.03 3.88
CA ASN A 195 9.25 -19.92 4.79
C ASN A 195 8.54 -19.18 5.91
N TYR A 196 9.06 -18.03 6.36
CA TYR A 196 8.46 -17.28 7.45
C TYR A 196 7.11 -16.70 7.02
N ILE A 197 7.04 -16.06 5.85
CA ILE A 197 5.77 -15.58 5.30
C ILE A 197 4.82 -16.75 5.00
N ALA A 198 5.33 -17.85 4.45
CA ALA A 198 4.51 -19.02 4.16
C ALA A 198 3.85 -19.58 5.43
N SER A 199 4.62 -19.73 6.52
CA SER A 199 4.10 -20.14 7.82
C SER A 199 3.11 -19.13 8.41
N LEU A 200 3.29 -17.83 8.16
CA LEU A 200 2.33 -16.81 8.57
C LEU A 200 0.98 -16.98 7.85
N ILE A 201 1.01 -17.29 6.54
CA ILE A 201 -0.19 -17.59 5.74
C ILE A 201 -0.86 -18.87 6.23
N GLU A 202 -0.10 -19.93 6.50
CA GLU A 202 -0.63 -21.21 7.00
C GLU A 202 -1.31 -21.02 8.37
N LYS A 203 -0.68 -20.26 9.28
CA LYS A 203 -1.22 -19.95 10.60
C LYS A 203 -2.49 -19.09 10.54
N ALA A 204 -2.57 -18.17 9.58
CA ALA A 204 -3.70 -17.27 9.43
C ALA A 204 -4.08 -17.09 7.94
N PRO A 205 -4.79 -18.06 7.33
CA PRO A 205 -5.11 -18.02 5.89
C PRO A 205 -5.92 -16.79 5.48
N SER A 206 -6.67 -16.22 6.43
CA SER A 206 -7.47 -15.01 6.22
C SER A 206 -6.64 -13.78 5.84
N ILE A 207 -5.33 -13.75 6.13
CA ILE A 207 -4.48 -12.61 5.79
C ILE A 207 -4.40 -12.36 4.28
N ILE A 208 -4.63 -13.37 3.42
CA ILE A 208 -4.63 -13.21 1.95
C ILE A 208 -6.04 -13.26 1.34
N ASN A 209 -7.10 -13.27 2.14
CA ASN A 209 -8.47 -13.26 1.61
C ASN A 209 -8.84 -11.91 1.00
N SER A 210 -8.27 -10.83 1.52
CA SER A 210 -8.52 -9.47 1.04
C SER A 210 -7.25 -8.80 0.55
N PRO A 211 -7.31 -8.07 -0.57
CA PRO A 211 -6.17 -7.31 -1.08
C PRO A 211 -5.74 -6.27 -0.04
N VAL A 212 -4.43 -6.08 0.10
CA VAL A 212 -3.90 -4.96 0.87
C VAL A 212 -4.30 -3.68 0.13
N ARG A 213 -5.13 -2.84 0.75
CA ARG A 213 -5.63 -1.62 0.11
C ARG A 213 -4.54 -0.55 0.12
N PRO A 214 -4.37 0.21 -0.97
CA PRO A 214 -3.41 1.32 -1.02
C PRO A 214 -3.59 2.36 0.10
N GLY A 215 -4.82 2.55 0.62
CA GLY A 215 -5.07 3.38 1.81
C GLY A 215 -4.35 2.95 3.08
N HIS A 216 -3.77 1.75 3.08
CA HIS A 216 -2.89 1.28 4.15
C HIS A 216 -1.46 1.84 4.03
N ARG A 217 -1.12 2.55 2.94
CA ARG A 217 0.15 3.29 2.78
C ARG A 217 0.37 4.31 3.91
N TYR A 218 -0.72 4.86 4.45
CA TYR A 218 -0.73 5.74 5.62
C TYR A 218 -1.15 5.04 6.93
N ARG A 219 -1.60 3.78 6.90
CA ARG A 219 -1.90 3.01 8.13
C ARG A 219 -0.67 2.35 8.76
N LEU A 220 0.52 2.89 8.48
CA LEU A 220 1.66 2.76 9.39
C LEU A 220 1.56 3.77 10.54
N ASN A 221 0.52 4.62 10.59
CA ASN A 221 0.26 5.49 11.75
C ASN A 221 0.38 4.72 13.06
N ASP A 222 -0.18 3.52 13.15
CA ASP A 222 -0.08 2.67 14.33
C ASP A 222 1.36 2.23 14.64
N MET A 223 2.20 1.99 13.61
CA MET A 223 3.64 1.79 13.82
C MET A 223 4.31 3.08 14.28
N GLY A 224 3.87 4.21 13.74
CA GLY A 224 4.41 5.50 14.12
C GLY A 224 4.06 5.91 15.54
N GLU A 225 2.85 5.58 15.99
CA GLU A 225 2.40 5.69 17.37
C GLU A 225 3.24 4.78 18.27
N LEU A 226 3.44 3.52 17.87
CA LEU A 226 4.29 2.56 18.60
C LEU A 226 5.74 3.06 18.74
N LEU A 227 6.28 3.71 17.70
CA LEU A 227 7.67 4.18 17.66
C LEU A 227 7.85 5.64 18.09
N GLY A 228 6.77 6.36 18.41
CA GLY A 228 6.80 7.78 18.73
C GLY A 228 7.28 8.69 17.58
N ARG A 229 7.17 8.25 16.32
CA ARG A 229 7.58 9.01 15.14
C ARG A 229 6.75 8.64 13.92
N VAL A 230 6.64 9.53 12.92
CA VAL A 230 6.04 9.15 11.63
C VAL A 230 6.94 8.09 10.95
N VAL A 231 6.33 6.98 10.54
CA VAL A 231 6.99 5.91 9.77
C VAL A 231 6.40 5.89 8.37
N ARG A 232 7.25 6.06 7.36
CA ARG A 232 6.86 6.03 5.95
C ARG A 232 7.23 4.70 5.33
N TRP A 233 6.58 4.37 4.22
CA TRP A 233 6.92 3.17 3.44
C TRP A 233 8.39 3.14 3.02
N ILE A 234 8.92 4.28 2.56
CA ILE A 234 10.33 4.40 2.18
C ILE A 234 11.28 4.18 3.36
N ASP A 235 10.84 4.46 4.60
CA ASP A 235 11.65 4.17 5.77
C ASP A 235 11.79 2.66 5.96
N ILE A 236 10.73 1.88 5.71
CA ILE A 236 10.74 0.39 5.81
C ILE A 236 11.49 -0.23 4.63
N ASP A 237 11.30 0.30 3.42
CA ASP A 237 12.02 -0.16 2.22
C ASP A 237 13.53 -0.01 2.41
N ASP A 238 14.02 1.18 2.78
CA ASP A 238 15.44 1.42 3.06
C ASP A 238 15.95 0.68 4.32
N THR A 239 15.04 0.19 5.18
CA THR A 239 15.43 -0.67 6.30
C THR A 239 15.91 -2.03 5.79
N HIS A 240 15.40 -2.53 4.67
CA HIS A 240 15.87 -3.77 4.04
C HIS A 240 17.36 -3.67 3.70
N ASP A 241 17.73 -2.67 2.91
CA ASP A 241 19.11 -2.47 2.42
C ASP A 241 20.12 -2.33 3.56
N LYS A 242 19.68 -1.81 4.71
CA LYS A 242 20.54 -1.65 5.90
C LYS A 242 20.76 -2.95 6.67
N HIS A 243 19.77 -3.86 6.69
CA HIS A 243 19.77 -5.03 7.57
C HIS A 243 19.83 -6.35 6.81
N PHE A 244 19.92 -6.36 5.49
CA PHE A 244 20.11 -7.57 4.70
C PHE A 244 21.50 -7.54 4.05
N VAL A 245 22.22 -8.66 4.16
CA VAL A 245 23.56 -8.80 3.57
C VAL A 245 23.63 -10.12 2.82
N SER A 246 24.30 -10.10 1.67
CA SER A 246 24.56 -11.31 0.88
C SER A 246 25.47 -12.27 1.63
N CYS A 247 25.02 -13.50 1.82
CA CYS A 247 25.86 -14.55 2.37
C CYS A 247 27.03 -14.83 1.42
N PRO A 248 28.29 -14.84 1.88
CA PRO A 248 29.44 -15.04 1.00
C PRO A 248 29.46 -16.42 0.33
N ARG A 249 28.77 -17.42 0.89
CA ARG A 249 28.73 -18.79 0.37
C ARG A 249 27.66 -19.01 -0.69
N CYS A 250 26.41 -18.62 -0.44
CA CYS A 250 25.30 -18.82 -1.40
C CYS A 250 24.91 -17.57 -2.19
N GLN A 251 25.51 -16.42 -1.86
CA GLN A 251 25.18 -15.10 -2.42
C GLN A 251 23.72 -14.67 -2.23
N GLY A 252 22.93 -15.43 -1.44
CA GLY A 252 21.57 -15.07 -1.07
C GLY A 252 21.56 -14.01 0.03
N GLU A 253 20.64 -13.06 -0.08
CA GLU A 253 20.42 -12.03 0.93
C GLU A 253 19.80 -12.62 2.20
N VAL A 254 20.38 -12.27 3.35
CA VAL A 254 19.95 -12.77 4.66
C VAL A 254 19.93 -11.62 5.65
N GLU A 255 18.85 -11.54 6.45
CA GLU A 255 18.70 -10.55 7.51
C GLU A 255 19.83 -10.69 8.55
N LEU A 256 20.48 -9.58 8.92
CA LEU A 256 21.53 -9.43 9.94
C LEU A 256 20.98 -9.60 11.37
N GLN A 257 20.23 -10.68 11.60
CA GLN A 257 19.90 -11.16 12.94
C GLN A 257 20.84 -12.29 13.31
N ALA A 258 21.37 -12.28 14.53
CA ALA A 258 22.34 -13.26 15.02
C ALA A 258 21.91 -14.72 14.74
N ASP A 259 20.63 -15.02 14.89
CA ASP A 259 20.08 -16.38 14.71
C ASP A 259 20.14 -16.90 13.26
N ASN A 260 20.33 -16.01 12.28
CA ASN A 260 20.40 -16.36 10.86
C ASN A 260 21.83 -16.61 10.37
N TRP A 261 22.84 -16.30 11.18
CA TRP A 261 24.25 -16.36 10.81
C TRP A 261 25.03 -17.29 11.74
N VAL A 262 26.02 -17.98 11.19
CA VAL A 262 26.86 -18.92 11.92
C VAL A 262 28.31 -18.73 11.47
N LEU A 263 29.25 -18.83 12.42
CA LEU A 263 30.68 -18.88 12.11
C LEU A 263 31.06 -20.29 11.68
N MET A 264 31.64 -20.41 10.48
CA MET A 264 32.11 -21.67 9.91
C MET A 264 33.61 -21.58 9.67
N SER A 265 34.36 -22.59 10.11
CA SER A 265 35.77 -22.76 9.72
C SER A 265 35.82 -23.36 8.32
N ILE A 266 36.57 -22.73 7.41
CA ILE A 266 36.69 -23.23 6.02
C ILE A 266 37.95 -24.10 5.86
N ASP A 267 39.00 -23.81 6.62
CA ASP A 267 40.32 -24.42 6.43
C ASP A 267 40.95 -24.83 7.78
N GLU A 268 42.02 -25.63 7.72
CA GLU A 268 42.89 -25.99 8.87
C GLU A 268 43.58 -24.76 9.51
N ASN A 269 43.60 -23.61 8.81
CA ASN A 269 44.21 -22.34 9.26
C ASN A 269 43.32 -21.52 10.22
N GLU A 270 42.35 -22.13 10.90
CA GLU A 270 41.44 -21.51 11.88
C GLU A 270 40.63 -20.29 11.38
N THR A 271 40.61 -20.00 10.08
CA THR A 271 39.91 -18.84 9.53
C THR A 271 38.41 -19.10 9.51
N LYS A 272 37.66 -18.28 10.27
CA LYS A 272 36.21 -18.39 10.43
C LYS A 272 35.48 -17.37 9.55
N TRP A 273 34.54 -17.85 8.76
CA TRP A 273 33.69 -17.01 7.93
C TRP A 273 32.29 -16.96 8.52
N LEU A 274 31.67 -15.78 8.49
CA LEU A 274 30.26 -15.63 8.82
C LEU A 274 29.43 -16.03 7.61
N VAL A 275 28.69 -17.13 7.71
CA VAL A 275 27.84 -17.67 6.64
C VAL A 275 26.41 -17.80 7.14
N CYS A 276 25.44 -17.78 6.23
CA CYS A 276 24.05 -17.97 6.63
C CYS A 276 23.82 -19.39 7.13
N LYS A 277 22.96 -19.53 8.15
CA LYS A 277 22.65 -20.79 8.81
C LYS A 277 22.13 -21.86 7.84
N SER A 278 21.39 -21.45 6.82
CA SER A 278 20.85 -22.36 5.80
C SER A 278 21.95 -23.02 4.95
N CYS A 279 23.08 -22.35 4.72
CA CYS A 279 24.23 -22.95 4.05
C CYS A 279 24.90 -24.04 4.89
N VAL A 280 24.92 -23.85 6.22
CA VAL A 280 25.49 -24.83 7.14
C VAL A 280 24.62 -26.08 7.19
N GLN A 281 23.30 -25.90 7.35
CA GLN A 281 22.35 -27.01 7.40
C GLN A 281 22.40 -27.88 6.13
N LYS A 282 22.41 -27.26 4.94
CA LYS A 282 22.53 -28.00 3.66
C LYS A 282 23.88 -28.69 3.47
N GLY A 283 24.94 -28.20 4.11
CA GLY A 283 26.26 -28.83 4.07
C GLY A 283 26.35 -30.08 4.94
N VAL A 284 25.57 -30.14 6.02
CA VAL A 284 25.47 -31.32 6.90
C VAL A 284 24.62 -32.41 6.26
N ASP A 285 23.60 -32.05 5.47
CA ASP A 285 22.75 -33.03 4.78
C ASP A 285 23.43 -33.71 3.55
N ASN A 286 24.60 -33.20 3.12
CA ASN A 286 25.38 -33.72 1.99
C ASN A 286 26.76 -34.27 2.42
N ALA A 287 27.00 -34.43 3.72
CA ALA A 287 28.21 -35.02 4.30
C ALA A 287 27.86 -36.35 4.97
#